data_AF-A0A7R8YPM3-F1
#
_entry.id   AF-A0A7R8YPM3-F1
#
_cell.length_a   1.000
_cell.length_b   1.000
_cell.length_c   1.000
_cell.angle_alpha   90.00
_cell.angle_beta   90.00
_cell.angle_gamma   90.00
#
_symmetry.space_group_name_H-M   'P 1'
#
loop_
_entity.id
_entity.type
_entity.pdbx_description
1 polymer ?
#
loop_
_entity_poly.entity_id
_entity_poly.type
_entity_poly.pdbx_seq_one_letter_code
_entity_poly.pdbx_strand_id
1 'polypeptide(L)'
;MGDHDANVQLSNGQDEKMVLYTIVVGGYSNTYSRIRNASLLTAGIDSYRTGLLSPLWPTPIDVRLKYDGELSVAIPGVVDPLLRASAPDLDVKSLCFNVYLSEGRWFYNCNEEDEYISAASPCKIDVRMN
;
A
#
# COMPACT_ATOMS: atom_id res chain seq x y z
N MET A 1 -7.20 21.59 -6.42
CA MET A 1 -6.85 20.76 -5.26
C MET A 1 -7.12 19.34 -5.68
N GLY A 2 -6.10 18.68 -6.24
CA GLY A 2 -6.20 17.27 -6.61
C GLY A 2 -5.87 16.45 -5.37
N ASP A 3 -6.73 15.51 -5.04
CA ASP A 3 -6.39 14.44 -4.11
C ASP A 3 -5.38 13.54 -4.81
N HIS A 4 -4.10 13.68 -4.46
CA HIS A 4 -2.99 12.92 -5.04
C HIS A 4 -2.83 11.62 -4.27
N ASP A 5 -3.79 10.71 -4.42
CA ASP A 5 -3.85 9.49 -3.62
C ASP A 5 -3.18 8.36 -4.40
N ALA A 6 -2.05 7.88 -3.90
CA ALA A 6 -1.45 6.63 -4.35
C ALA A 6 -2.13 5.47 -3.62
N ASN A 7 -2.82 4.62 -4.37
CA ASN A 7 -3.54 3.49 -3.80
C ASN A 7 -2.93 2.16 -4.25
N VAL A 8 -2.68 1.29 -3.28
CA VAL A 8 -2.24 -0.10 -3.50
C VAL A 8 -3.30 -1.03 -2.93
N GLN A 9 -3.72 -2.00 -3.72
CA GLN A 9 -4.71 -3.00 -3.34
C GLN A 9 -4.09 -4.39 -3.36
N LEU A 10 -4.25 -5.13 -2.26
CA LEU A 10 -3.76 -6.49 -2.07
C LEU A 10 -4.96 -7.42 -1.86
N SER A 11 -5.02 -8.53 -2.58
CA SER A 11 -6.07 -9.53 -2.35
C SER A 11 -5.60 -10.98 -2.45
N ASN A 12 -6.41 -11.89 -1.92
CA ASN A 12 -6.19 -13.33 -1.91
C ASN A 12 -6.91 -14.11 -3.02
N GLY A 13 -7.49 -13.43 -4.01
CA GLY A 13 -8.20 -14.05 -5.13
C GLY A 13 -9.34 -13.20 -5.69
N GLN A 14 -10.21 -13.84 -6.48
CA GLN A 14 -11.40 -13.23 -7.12
C GLN A 14 -12.75 -13.81 -6.64
N ASP A 15 -12.74 -14.73 -5.67
CA ASP A 15 -13.95 -15.44 -5.23
C ASP A 15 -14.75 -14.67 -4.15
N GLU A 16 -15.96 -15.16 -3.85
CA GLU A 16 -16.92 -14.57 -2.89
C GLU A 16 -16.38 -14.38 -1.45
N LYS A 17 -15.23 -14.99 -1.12
CA LYS A 17 -14.50 -14.83 0.16
C LYS A 17 -13.24 -13.96 0.04
N MET A 18 -13.16 -13.14 -1.01
CA MET A 18 -12.01 -12.27 -1.27
C MET A 18 -11.75 -11.35 -0.06
N VAL A 19 -10.54 -11.46 0.47
CA VAL A 19 -9.96 -10.50 1.40
C VAL A 19 -9.28 -9.44 0.56
N LEU A 20 -9.65 -8.18 0.74
CA LEU A 20 -9.09 -7.05 0.01
C LEU A 20 -8.56 -6.02 1.00
N TYR A 21 -7.26 -5.77 0.99
CA TYR A 21 -6.65 -4.66 1.70
C TYR A 21 -6.39 -3.51 0.74
N THR A 22 -6.82 -2.31 1.11
CA THR A 22 -6.48 -1.07 0.39
C THR A 22 -5.56 -0.24 1.27
N ILE A 23 -4.41 0.12 0.71
CA ILE A 23 -3.45 1.06 1.26
C ILE A 23 -3.61 2.36 0.47
N VAL A 24 -3.81 3.46 1.19
CA VAL A 24 -3.85 4.82 0.64
C VAL A 24 -2.64 5.56 1.20
N VAL A 25 -1.86 6.21 0.32
CA VAL A 25 -0.76 7.11 0.69
C VAL A 25 -0.99 8.45 0.01
N GLY A 26 -0.78 9.55 0.73
CA GLY A 26 -0.91 10.89 0.18
C GLY A 26 -2.35 11.37 -0.06
N GLY A 27 -3.34 10.76 0.62
CA GLY A 27 -4.71 11.22 0.59
C GLY A 27 -4.92 12.63 1.13
N TYR A 28 -6.07 13.23 0.84
CA TYR A 28 -6.45 14.58 1.30
C TYR A 28 -5.37 15.61 1.02
N SER A 29 -5.08 15.84 -0.26
CA SER A 29 -4.01 16.74 -0.69
C SER A 29 -2.65 16.40 -0.07
N ASN A 30 -2.26 15.13 -0.08
CA ASN A 30 -0.96 14.65 0.41
C ASN A 30 -0.74 14.84 1.92
N THR A 31 -1.78 14.63 2.72
CA THR A 31 -1.76 14.79 4.19
C THR A 31 -2.20 13.57 4.98
N TYR A 32 -2.68 12.54 4.31
CA TYR A 32 -3.35 11.40 4.93
C TYR A 32 -2.91 10.08 4.31
N SER A 33 -2.90 9.02 5.11
CA SER A 33 -2.63 7.66 4.66
C SER A 33 -3.43 6.67 5.50
N ARG A 34 -3.86 5.55 4.90
CA ARG A 34 -4.69 4.54 5.57
C ARG A 34 -4.40 3.14 5.09
N ILE A 35 -4.45 2.16 5.99
CA ILE A 35 -4.69 0.76 5.64
C ILE A 35 -6.14 0.43 6.03
N ARG A 36 -6.92 -0.15 5.12
CA ARG A 36 -8.24 -0.70 5.40
C ARG A 36 -8.41 -2.08 4.80
N ASN A 37 -9.08 -2.98 5.52
CA ASN A 37 -9.66 -4.18 4.94
C ASN A 37 -11.02 -3.76 4.36
N ALA A 38 -11.25 -3.95 3.07
CA ALA A 38 -12.50 -3.59 2.40
C ALA A 38 -13.59 -4.65 2.60
N SER A 39 -13.20 -5.88 2.92
CA SER A 39 -14.09 -7.01 3.18
C SER A 39 -14.67 -6.98 4.59
N LEU A 40 -13.95 -6.35 5.53
CA LEU A 40 -14.41 -6.11 6.89
C LEU A 40 -14.81 -4.64 7.02
N LEU A 41 -16.02 -4.34 7.49
CA LEU A 41 -16.47 -2.97 7.79
C LEU A 41 -15.71 -2.32 8.96
N THR A 42 -14.53 -2.82 9.32
CA THR A 42 -13.69 -2.33 10.41
C THR A 42 -13.05 -1.00 10.06
N ALA A 43 -12.85 -0.18 11.09
CA ALA A 43 -12.10 1.06 10.98
C ALA A 43 -10.67 0.77 10.51
N GLY A 44 -10.24 1.47 9.46
CA GLY A 44 -8.86 1.44 9.00
C GLY A 44 -7.90 2.05 10.02
N ILE A 45 -6.61 1.79 9.82
CA ILE A 45 -5.55 2.48 10.56
C ILE A 45 -5.12 3.68 9.76
N ASP A 46 -5.15 4.85 10.41
CA ASP A 46 -4.90 6.15 9.80
C ASP A 46 -3.55 6.73 10.23
N SER A 47 -2.95 7.52 9.35
CA SER A 47 -1.79 8.34 9.63
C SER A 47 -1.95 9.69 8.95
N TYR A 48 -1.70 10.78 9.67
CA TYR A 48 -1.82 12.14 9.17
C TYR A 48 -0.44 12.77 9.11
N ARG A 49 0.13 12.82 7.90
CA ARG A 49 1.46 13.38 7.60
C ARG A 49 1.44 14.06 6.25
N THR A 50 2.03 15.24 6.19
CA THR A 50 2.09 16.05 4.98
C THR A 50 3.32 15.74 4.13
N GLY A 51 3.21 15.90 2.81
CA GLY A 51 4.36 15.90 1.91
C GLY A 51 4.99 14.52 1.67
N LEU A 52 4.18 13.45 1.74
CA LEU A 52 4.66 12.08 1.55
C LEU A 52 4.99 11.78 0.08
N LEU A 53 4.11 12.22 -0.83
CA LEU A 53 4.29 12.05 -2.27
C LEU A 53 4.92 13.28 -2.92
N SER A 54 5.86 13.06 -3.84
CA SER A 54 6.51 14.12 -4.60
C SER A 54 5.94 14.21 -6.03
N PRO A 55 5.62 15.42 -6.53
CA PRO A 55 5.20 15.61 -7.93
C PRO A 55 6.39 15.60 -8.90
N LEU A 56 7.62 15.77 -8.40
CA LEU A 56 8.82 15.86 -9.23
C LEU A 56 9.56 14.53 -9.32
N TRP A 57 9.62 13.80 -8.21
CA TRP A 57 10.43 12.60 -8.04
C TRP A 57 9.56 11.41 -7.65
N PRO A 58 9.82 10.21 -8.18
CA PRO A 58 9.18 8.99 -7.66
C PRO A 58 9.39 8.87 -6.15
N THR A 59 8.30 8.62 -5.42
CA THR A 59 8.33 8.28 -4.00
C THR A 59 8.36 6.75 -3.86
N PRO A 60 9.40 6.16 -3.25
CA PRO A 60 9.41 4.74 -2.94
C PRO A 60 8.40 4.40 -1.84
N ILE A 61 7.57 3.38 -2.06
CA ILE A 61 6.64 2.85 -1.06
C ILE A 61 6.97 1.37 -0.79
N ASP A 62 7.47 1.10 0.41
CA ASP A 62 7.71 -0.27 0.85
C ASP A 62 6.44 -0.83 1.47
N VAL A 63 5.85 -1.86 0.86
CA VAL A 63 4.73 -2.62 1.42
C VAL A 63 5.24 -3.98 1.88
N ARG A 64 5.17 -4.25 3.18
CA ARG A 64 5.75 -5.45 3.79
C ARG A 64 4.67 -6.23 4.51
N LEU A 65 4.44 -7.47 4.08
CA LEU A 65 3.63 -8.44 4.79
C LEU A 65 4.56 -9.45 5.46
N LYS A 66 4.38 -9.69 6.76
CA LYS A 66 5.11 -10.71 7.52
C LYS A 66 4.27 -11.97 7.66
N TYR A 67 4.94 -13.10 7.94
CA TYR A 67 4.30 -14.40 8.15
C TYR A 67 3.32 -14.43 9.33
N ASP A 68 3.50 -13.55 10.31
CA ASP A 68 2.59 -13.40 11.46
C ASP A 68 1.34 -12.57 11.14
N GLY A 69 1.19 -12.14 9.88
CA GLY A 69 0.09 -11.30 9.40
C GLY A 69 0.31 -9.81 9.64
N GLU A 70 1.48 -9.35 10.10
CA GLU A 70 1.72 -7.90 10.19
C GLU A 70 1.90 -7.30 8.79
N LEU A 71 0.98 -6.42 8.38
CA LEU A 71 1.08 -5.60 7.18
C LEU A 71 1.60 -4.21 7.57
N SER A 72 2.70 -3.79 6.97
CA SER A 72 3.29 -2.47 7.22
C SER A 72 3.63 -1.75 5.92
N VAL A 73 3.56 -0.42 5.98
CA VAL A 73 3.87 0.46 4.87
C VAL A 73 4.91 1.46 5.33
N ALA A 74 5.92 1.71 4.53
CA ALA A 74 6.97 2.67 4.82
C ALA A 74 7.31 3.51 3.57
N ILE A 75 7.89 4.68 3.79
CA ILE A 75 8.54 5.48 2.75
C ILE A 75 10.02 5.55 3.14
N PRO A 76 10.89 4.75 2.48
CA PRO A 76 12.30 4.68 2.81
C PRO A 76 12.96 6.07 2.88
N GLY A 77 13.71 6.31 3.96
CA GLY A 77 14.38 7.60 4.21
C GLY A 77 13.47 8.74 4.69
N VAL A 78 12.14 8.54 4.73
CA VAL A 78 11.18 9.53 5.23
C VAL A 78 10.49 9.05 6.51
N VAL A 79 9.88 7.86 6.49
CA VAL A 79 9.14 7.29 7.64
C VAL A 79 9.00 5.77 7.54
N ASP A 80 9.37 5.06 8.61
CA ASP A 80 9.26 3.60 8.71
C ASP A 80 8.93 3.17 10.16
N PRO A 81 7.74 2.60 10.43
CA PRO A 81 6.60 2.47 9.52
C PRO A 81 5.79 3.77 9.40
N LEU A 82 5.21 4.02 8.23
CA LEU A 82 4.13 4.99 8.03
C LEU A 82 2.80 4.46 8.56
N LEU A 83 2.49 3.19 8.27
CA LEU A 83 1.29 2.49 8.71
C LEU A 83 1.64 1.07 9.14
N ARG A 84 0.87 0.52 10.08
CA ARG A 84 0.97 -0.87 10.52
C ARG A 84 -0.41 -1.41 10.88
N ALA A 85 -0.75 -2.58 10.37
CA ALA A 85 -2.02 -3.27 10.62
C ALA A 85 -1.82 -4.78 10.76
N SER A 86 -2.82 -5.44 11.35
CA SER A 86 -2.92 -6.90 11.37
C SER A 86 -3.78 -7.36 10.20
N ALA A 87 -3.22 -8.25 9.39
CA ALA A 87 -3.81 -8.86 8.20
C ALA A 87 -3.51 -10.38 8.16
N PRO A 88 -3.92 -11.15 9.18
CA PRO A 88 -3.61 -12.57 9.29
C PRO A 88 -4.34 -13.44 8.26
N ASP A 89 -5.38 -12.90 7.62
CA ASP A 89 -6.21 -13.52 6.60
C ASP A 89 -5.75 -13.18 5.16
N LEU A 90 -4.73 -12.32 5.01
CA LEU A 90 -4.22 -11.89 3.72
C LEU A 90 -3.10 -12.82 3.23
N ASP A 91 -3.43 -13.60 2.20
CA ASP A 91 -2.49 -14.34 1.37
C ASP A 91 -2.44 -13.67 -0.01
N VAL A 92 -1.37 -12.98 -0.38
CA VAL A 92 -1.38 -12.05 -1.52
C VAL A 92 -1.26 -12.82 -2.85
N LYS A 93 -2.35 -12.86 -3.63
CA LYS A 93 -2.41 -13.46 -4.97
C LYS A 93 -2.62 -12.45 -6.09
N SER A 94 -3.05 -11.24 -5.74
CA SER A 94 -3.28 -10.16 -6.69
C SER A 94 -2.85 -8.83 -6.10
N LEU A 95 -2.27 -8.00 -6.97
CA LEU A 95 -1.82 -6.64 -6.68
C LEU A 95 -2.42 -5.70 -7.72
N CYS A 96 -3.12 -4.67 -7.24
CA CYS A 96 -3.69 -3.63 -8.09
C CYS A 96 -3.19 -2.26 -7.65
N PHE A 97 -2.97 -1.39 -8.62
CA PHE A 97 -2.55 -0.02 -8.39
C PHE A 97 -3.58 0.93 -8.96
N ASN A 98 -3.92 1.97 -8.21
CA ASN A 98 -4.77 3.02 -8.71
C ASN A 98 -4.35 4.38 -8.18
N VAL A 99 -4.64 5.39 -8.97
CA VAL A 99 -4.53 6.79 -8.58
C VAL A 99 -5.90 7.43 -8.71
N TYR A 100 -6.24 8.28 -7.75
CA TYR A 100 -7.46 9.08 -7.83
C TYR A 100 -7.08 10.47 -8.31
N LEU A 101 -7.81 11.01 -9.30
CA LEU A 101 -7.71 12.38 -9.81
C LEU A 101 -6.28 12.91 -10.14
N SER A 102 -5.33 12.00 -10.36
CA SER A 102 -3.92 12.28 -10.66
C SER A 102 -3.37 11.23 -11.61
N GLU A 103 -2.23 11.53 -12.23
CA GLU A 103 -1.46 10.56 -13.00
C GLU A 103 -0.39 9.94 -12.11
N GLY A 104 -0.28 8.61 -12.13
CA GLY A 104 0.72 7.87 -11.37
C GLY A 104 1.42 6.84 -12.25
N ARG A 105 2.73 6.71 -12.08
CA ARG A 105 3.50 5.58 -12.62
C ARG A 105 3.94 4.68 -11.48
N TRP A 106 3.75 3.39 -11.67
CA TRP A 106 4.04 2.37 -10.69
C TRP A 106 5.15 1.48 -11.21
N PHE A 107 6.14 1.19 -10.37
CA PHE A 107 7.15 0.19 -10.60
C PHE A 107 7.08 -0.77 -9.43
N TYR A 108 6.95 -2.06 -9.70
CA TYR A 108 6.89 -3.05 -8.65
C TYR A 108 7.91 -4.14 -8.92
N ASN A 109 8.56 -4.59 -7.85
CA ASN A 109 9.43 -5.74 -7.86
C ASN A 109 9.01 -6.63 -6.70
N CYS A 110 8.15 -7.58 -7.02
CA CYS A 110 7.63 -8.58 -6.10
C CYS A 110 8.02 -9.90 -6.75
N ASN A 111 8.98 -10.61 -6.16
CA ASN A 111 9.50 -11.86 -6.72
C ASN A 111 8.34 -12.84 -6.91
N GLU A 112 8.13 -13.30 -8.14
CA GLU A 112 7.15 -14.35 -8.45
C GLU A 112 7.62 -15.74 -7.99
N GLU A 113 8.94 -15.91 -7.80
CA GLU A 113 9.54 -17.20 -7.40
C GLU A 113 9.57 -17.42 -5.89
N ASP A 114 9.41 -16.36 -5.10
CA ASP A 114 9.17 -16.47 -3.67
C ASP A 114 7.65 -16.46 -3.50
N GLU A 115 7.09 -17.63 -3.21
CA GLU A 115 5.65 -17.95 -3.14
C GLU A 115 4.81 -17.00 -2.25
N TYR A 116 5.43 -16.02 -1.55
CA TYR A 116 4.81 -15.05 -0.66
C TYR A 116 5.63 -13.74 -0.53
N ILE A 117 4.95 -12.60 -0.33
CA ILE A 117 5.56 -11.37 0.18
C ILE A 117 6.04 -11.65 1.61
N SER A 118 7.36 -11.72 1.83
CA SER A 118 7.94 -12.03 3.14
C SER A 118 8.91 -10.95 3.59
N ALA A 119 9.32 -10.98 4.86
CA ALA A 119 10.37 -10.09 5.36
C ALA A 119 11.74 -10.33 4.68
N ALA A 120 11.96 -11.52 4.09
CA ALA A 120 13.18 -11.86 3.35
C ALA A 120 13.14 -11.40 1.89
N SER A 121 11.93 -11.31 1.30
CA SER A 121 11.67 -10.85 -0.07
C SER A 121 10.47 -9.88 -0.08
N PRO A 122 10.63 -8.64 0.42
CA PRO A 122 9.53 -7.69 0.48
C PRO A 122 9.16 -7.22 -0.94
N CYS A 123 7.86 -7.10 -1.20
CA CYS A 123 7.32 -6.52 -2.42
C CYS A 123 7.59 -5.01 -2.40
N LYS A 124 8.49 -4.56 -3.26
CA LYS A 124 8.83 -3.14 -3.37
C LYS A 124 7.96 -2.49 -4.42
N ILE A 125 7.34 -1.35 -4.08
CA ILE A 125 6.45 -0.62 -4.97
C ILE A 125 6.89 0.86 -5.00
N ASP A 126 7.45 1.32 -6.11
CA ASP A 126 7.75 2.73 -6.31
C ASP A 126 6.57 3.41 -7.03
N VAL A 127 6.11 4.56 -6.52
CA VAL A 127 5.08 5.37 -7.17
C VAL A 127 5.62 6.74 -7.53
N ARG A 128 5.40 7.17 -8.77
CA ARG A 128 5.64 8.54 -9.20
C ARG A 128 4.32 9.20 -9.55
N MET A 129 3.93 10.20 -8.77
CA MET A 129 2.79 11.05 -9.10
C MET A 129 3.25 12.17 -10.05
N ASN A 130 2.46 12.54 -11.05
CA ASN A 130 2.62 13.77 -11.82
C ASN A 130 1.69 14.87 -11.29
#